data_AF-A0A651F1W5-F1
#
_entry.id   AF-A0A651F1W5-F1
#
_cell.length_a   1.000
_cell.length_b   1.000
_cell.length_c   1.000
_cell.angle_alpha   90.00
_cell.angle_beta   90.00
_cell.angle_gamma   90.00
#
_symmetry.space_group_name_H-M   'P 1'
#
loop_
_entity.id
_entity.type
_entity.pdbx_description
1 polymer ?
#
loop_
_entity_poly.entity_id
_entity_poly.type
_entity_poly.pdbx_seq_one_letter_code
_entity_poly.pdbx_strand_id
1 'polypeptide(L)'
;IEFANVIILNKTDLVDTSTVGLLKASIQKLNPSAKILTSDFSKVDPKEILNTRLFDFEEAQTSAGWQKELEGGIHTPETEEYGISSFVFRNQKPFHPERFWKYLNEEYPSGVIRAKGLFWLASRPDDAINFSQAGGSSRLEKAGVWWISMPFSERIKYQAFVDNREYIESKWHKQWGDRMNEIVFIGQDIDKEKMIADLEQCLVQDSDQKHFESKKGLTDPFPKNI
;
A
#
# COMPACT_ATOMS: atom_id res chain seq x y z
N ILE A 1 -0.72 -8.67 11.01
CA ILE A 1 -1.07 -9.34 12.29
C ILE A 1 -0.95 -10.84 12.11
N GLU A 2 -1.59 -11.42 11.09
CA GLU A 2 -1.58 -12.86 10.79
C GLU A 2 -0.21 -13.53 10.64
N PHE A 3 0.83 -12.82 10.16
CA PHE A 3 2.18 -13.41 9.96
C PHE A 3 3.18 -13.10 11.06
N ALA A 4 2.75 -12.34 12.07
CA ALA A 4 3.64 -11.94 13.13
C ALA A 4 3.80 -13.11 14.11
N ASN A 5 5.03 -13.60 14.28
CA ASN A 5 5.32 -14.50 15.39
C ASN A 5 5.24 -13.76 16.74
N VAL A 6 5.55 -12.46 16.73
CA VAL A 6 5.48 -11.59 17.91
C VAL A 6 4.77 -10.30 17.55
N ILE A 7 3.74 -9.94 18.33
CA ILE A 7 2.95 -8.71 18.19
C ILE A 7 3.16 -7.85 19.43
N ILE A 8 3.62 -6.62 19.24
CA ILE A 8 3.73 -5.64 20.31
C ILE A 8 2.50 -4.74 20.28
N LEU A 9 1.64 -4.88 21.28
CA LEU A 9 0.55 -3.97 21.57
C LEU A 9 1.10 -2.81 22.41
N ASN A 10 1.46 -1.72 21.74
CA ASN A 10 2.08 -0.56 22.38
C ASN A 10 1.04 0.48 22.84
N LYS A 11 1.47 1.37 23.76
CA LYS A 11 0.68 2.45 24.36
C LYS A 11 -0.47 1.94 25.23
N THR A 12 -0.23 0.84 25.92
CA THR A 12 -1.23 0.28 26.83
C THR A 12 -1.52 1.20 28.02
N ASP A 13 -0.62 2.14 28.32
CA ASP A 13 -0.80 3.22 29.28
C ASP A 13 -1.92 4.22 28.94
N LEU A 14 -2.34 4.31 27.68
CA LEU A 14 -3.37 5.27 27.24
C LEU A 14 -4.80 4.72 27.27
N VAL A 15 -4.97 3.44 27.60
CA VAL A 15 -6.27 2.75 27.58
C VAL A 15 -6.45 1.93 28.86
N ASP A 16 -7.70 1.65 29.21
CA ASP A 16 -8.00 0.84 30.38
C ASP A 16 -7.73 -0.66 30.14
N THR A 17 -7.64 -1.43 31.23
CA THR A 17 -7.32 -2.85 31.20
C THR A 17 -8.36 -3.70 30.46
N SER A 18 -9.63 -3.28 30.43
CA SER A 18 -10.67 -3.99 29.69
C SER A 18 -10.48 -3.84 28.17
N THR A 19 -10.11 -2.63 27.72
CA THR A 19 -9.76 -2.35 26.33
C THR A 19 -8.52 -3.15 25.90
N VAL A 20 -7.48 -3.22 26.73
CA VAL A 20 -6.30 -4.06 26.46
C VAL A 20 -6.68 -5.53 26.35
N GLY A 21 -7.54 -6.03 27.25
CA GLY A 21 -8.04 -7.40 27.22
C GLY A 21 -8.81 -7.73 25.94
N LEU A 22 -9.69 -6.82 25.51
CA LEU A 22 -10.45 -6.96 24.27
C LEU A 22 -9.51 -7.02 23.05
N LEU A 23 -8.55 -6.10 22.97
CA LEU A 23 -7.57 -6.07 21.87
C LEU A 23 -6.73 -7.35 21.82
N LYS A 24 -6.27 -7.84 22.98
CA LYS A 24 -5.56 -9.13 23.07
C LYS A 24 -6.42 -10.28 22.57
N ALA A 25 -7.66 -10.38 23.01
CA ALA A 25 -8.57 -11.44 22.59
C ALA A 25 -8.84 -11.40 21.07
N SER A 26 -9.08 -10.21 20.52
CA SER A 26 -9.27 -10.02 19.08
C SER A 26 -8.03 -10.42 18.28
N ILE A 27 -6.83 -9.99 18.71
CA ILE A 27 -5.57 -10.36 18.07
C ILE A 27 -5.33 -11.87 18.18
N GLN A 28 -5.61 -12.49 19.32
CA GLN A 28 -5.44 -13.94 19.51
C GLN A 28 -6.39 -14.74 18.62
N LYS A 29 -7.61 -14.22 18.36
CA LYS A 29 -8.56 -14.85 17.43
C LYS A 29 -8.06 -14.76 15.99
N LEU A 30 -7.44 -13.64 15.61
CA LEU A 30 -6.89 -13.39 14.27
C LEU A 30 -5.55 -14.09 14.03
N ASN A 31 -4.74 -14.26 15.06
CA ASN A 31 -3.46 -14.97 15.00
C ASN A 31 -3.25 -15.77 16.30
N PRO A 32 -3.77 -17.01 16.35
CA PRO A 32 -3.67 -17.87 17.53
C PRO A 32 -2.24 -18.25 17.91
N SER A 33 -1.31 -18.21 16.97
CA SER A 33 0.10 -18.56 17.15
C SER A 33 0.98 -17.40 17.61
N ALA A 34 0.52 -16.15 17.48
CA ALA A 34 1.33 -14.98 17.84
C ALA A 34 1.56 -14.87 19.34
N LYS A 35 2.81 -14.59 19.72
CA LYS A 35 3.13 -14.08 21.05
C LYS A 35 2.75 -12.61 21.16
N ILE A 36 1.83 -12.25 22.04
CA ILE A 36 1.41 -10.86 22.25
C ILE A 36 2.14 -10.24 23.45
N LEU A 37 2.92 -9.19 23.20
CA LEU A 37 3.59 -8.37 24.20
C LEU A 37 2.84 -7.07 24.38
N THR A 38 2.73 -6.58 25.61
CA THR A 38 2.23 -5.22 25.89
C THR A 38 3.39 -4.32 26.26
N SER A 39 3.37 -3.07 25.82
CA SER A 39 4.42 -2.11 26.12
C SER A 39 3.92 -0.68 26.22
N ASP A 40 4.67 0.13 26.96
CA ASP A 40 4.54 1.58 26.96
C ASP A 40 5.82 2.17 26.36
N PHE A 41 5.68 3.15 25.46
CA PHE A 41 6.80 3.74 24.71
C PHE A 41 7.68 2.72 23.98
N SER A 42 7.10 1.61 23.52
CA SER A 42 7.78 0.50 22.82
C SER A 42 8.90 -0.16 23.64
N LYS A 43 8.88 -0.01 24.96
CA LYS A 43 9.85 -0.68 25.84
C LYS A 43 9.47 -2.15 25.98
N VAL A 44 10.25 -3.02 25.33
CA VAL A 44 10.17 -4.48 25.42
C VAL A 44 11.58 -5.06 25.57
N ASP A 45 11.71 -6.25 26.16
CA ASP A 45 13.01 -6.94 26.20
C ASP A 45 13.43 -7.27 24.75
N PRO A 46 14.59 -6.80 24.27
CA PRO A 46 15.05 -7.11 22.91
C PRO A 46 15.14 -8.60 22.61
N LYS A 47 15.36 -9.46 23.61
CA LYS A 47 15.40 -10.92 23.42
C LYS A 47 14.06 -11.51 22.98
N GLU A 48 12.97 -10.80 23.25
CA GLU A 48 11.63 -11.20 22.86
C GLU A 48 11.31 -10.91 21.39
N ILE A 49 12.13 -10.10 20.72
CA ILE A 49 11.89 -9.66 19.33
C ILE A 49 13.11 -9.87 18.41
N LEU A 50 14.30 -10.03 18.96
CA LEU A 50 15.54 -10.29 18.21
C LEU A 50 16.01 -11.73 18.41
N ASN A 51 16.50 -12.36 17.34
CA ASN A 51 17.07 -13.71 17.35
C ASN A 51 16.15 -14.78 17.97
N THR A 52 14.83 -14.58 17.90
CA THR A 52 13.83 -15.46 18.52
C THR A 52 13.75 -16.84 17.85
N ARG A 53 14.23 -16.95 16.61
CA ARG A 53 14.14 -18.15 15.75
C ARG A 53 12.70 -18.65 15.52
N LEU A 54 11.72 -17.77 15.75
CA LEU A 54 10.31 -18.10 15.56
C LEU A 54 9.87 -18.05 14.09
N PHE A 55 10.71 -17.50 13.21
CA PHE A 55 10.40 -17.37 11.79
C PHE A 55 10.70 -18.68 11.05
N ASP A 56 9.67 -19.24 10.44
CA ASP A 56 9.74 -20.35 9.50
C ASP A 56 9.36 -19.83 8.11
N PHE A 57 10.24 -20.06 7.12
CA PHE A 57 10.07 -19.54 5.77
C PHE A 57 8.98 -20.29 5.00
N GLU A 58 8.82 -21.60 5.21
CA GLU A 58 7.77 -22.38 4.54
C GLU A 58 6.39 -21.96 5.09
N GLU A 59 6.28 -21.81 6.41
CA GLU A 59 5.07 -21.32 7.07
C GLU A 59 4.75 -19.88 6.64
N ALA A 60 5.74 -18.99 6.57
CA ALA A 60 5.53 -17.60 6.17
C ALA A 60 5.15 -17.46 4.68
N GLN A 61 5.71 -18.29 3.78
CA GLN A 61 5.35 -18.30 2.36
C GLN A 61 3.97 -18.86 2.10
N THR A 62 3.53 -19.88 2.85
CA THR A 62 2.12 -20.32 2.78
C THR A 62 1.18 -19.23 3.28
N SER A 63 1.62 -18.47 4.27
CA SER A 63 0.78 -17.50 4.96
C SER A 63 0.67 -16.14 4.25
N ALA A 64 1.70 -15.64 3.54
CA ALA A 64 1.74 -14.26 3.00
C ALA A 64 0.65 -13.93 1.95
N GLY A 65 -0.58 -13.73 2.39
CA GLY A 65 -1.76 -13.51 1.54
C GLY A 65 -1.62 -12.28 0.63
N TRP A 66 -1.15 -11.15 1.14
CA TRP A 66 -1.08 -9.90 0.35
C TRP A 66 -0.11 -9.95 -0.85
N GLN A 67 0.97 -10.75 -0.81
CA GLN A 67 1.85 -10.92 -1.97
C GLN A 67 1.20 -11.81 -3.01
N LYS A 68 0.52 -12.88 -2.57
CA LYS A 68 -0.27 -13.77 -3.43
C LYS A 68 -1.47 -13.06 -4.08
N GLU A 69 -2.11 -12.13 -3.37
CA GLU A 69 -3.17 -11.24 -3.88
C GLU A 69 -2.63 -10.30 -4.98
N LEU A 70 -1.42 -9.76 -4.82
CA LEU A 70 -0.77 -8.97 -5.86
C LEU A 70 -0.42 -9.81 -7.09
N GLU A 71 -0.03 -11.08 -6.89
CA GLU A 71 0.32 -12.04 -7.94
C GLU A 71 -0.91 -12.68 -8.64
N GLY A 72 -2.13 -12.47 -8.13
CA GLY A 72 -3.39 -12.78 -8.81
C GLY A 72 -3.81 -14.26 -8.76
N GLY A 73 -3.29 -15.05 -7.83
CA GLY A 73 -3.75 -16.42 -7.62
C GLY A 73 -5.20 -16.46 -7.15
N ILE A 74 -6.06 -17.21 -7.83
CA ILE A 74 -7.47 -17.41 -7.44
C ILE A 74 -7.48 -18.31 -6.19
N HIS A 75 -7.55 -17.68 -5.02
CA HIS A 75 -7.99 -18.33 -3.80
C HIS A 75 -9.18 -17.54 -3.25
N THR A 76 -10.24 -18.27 -2.90
CA THR A 76 -11.26 -17.76 -1.98
C THR A 76 -10.58 -17.61 -0.62
N PRO A 77 -10.43 -16.39 -0.08
CA PRO A 77 -9.82 -16.21 1.23
C PRO A 77 -10.66 -16.94 2.29
N GLU A 78 -10.04 -17.57 3.29
CA GLU A 78 -10.77 -18.01 4.50
C GLU A 78 -11.48 -16.82 5.21
N THR A 79 -11.11 -15.57 4.85
CA THR A 79 -11.60 -14.33 5.44
C THR A 79 -12.93 -13.81 4.86
N GLU A 80 -13.49 -14.43 3.82
CA GLU A 80 -14.86 -14.11 3.37
C GLU A 80 -15.89 -14.34 4.47
N GLU A 81 -15.65 -15.29 5.39
CA GLU A 81 -16.50 -15.58 6.55
C GLU A 81 -16.66 -14.37 7.48
N TYR A 82 -15.74 -13.41 7.44
CA TYR A 82 -15.74 -12.20 8.27
C TYR A 82 -15.98 -10.91 7.48
N GLY A 83 -16.37 -11.02 6.20
CA GLY A 83 -16.60 -9.87 5.32
C GLY A 83 -15.33 -9.14 4.88
N ILE A 84 -14.14 -9.74 5.08
CA ILE A 84 -12.86 -9.12 4.67
C ILE A 84 -12.52 -9.56 3.26
N SER A 85 -12.40 -8.58 2.37
CA SER A 85 -12.02 -8.77 0.97
C SER A 85 -10.84 -7.88 0.58
N SER A 86 -10.19 -8.25 -0.50
CA SER A 86 -9.09 -7.50 -1.10
C SER A 86 -9.32 -7.27 -2.59
N PHE A 87 -8.74 -6.19 -3.10
CA PHE A 87 -8.60 -5.98 -4.52
C PHE A 87 -7.37 -5.13 -4.84
N VAL A 88 -6.87 -5.27 -6.06
CA VAL A 88 -5.77 -4.44 -6.57
C VAL A 88 -6.31 -3.46 -7.60
N PHE A 89 -6.13 -2.17 -7.34
CA PHE A 89 -6.38 -1.12 -8.33
C PHE A 89 -5.13 -0.98 -9.21
N ARG A 90 -5.29 -1.14 -10.53
CA ARG A 90 -4.22 -0.98 -11.52
C ARG A 90 -4.62 0.01 -12.59
N ASN A 91 -3.86 1.09 -12.74
CA ASN A 91 -4.07 2.04 -13.83
C ASN A 91 -2.80 2.79 -14.19
N GLN A 92 -2.51 2.92 -15.49
CA GLN A 92 -1.32 3.65 -15.95
C GLN A 92 -1.51 5.16 -15.99
N LYS A 93 -2.73 5.69 -16.03
CA LYS A 93 -2.97 7.15 -16.00
C LYS A 93 -2.57 7.74 -14.65
N PRO A 94 -2.02 8.96 -14.56
CA PRO A 94 -1.70 9.56 -13.27
C PRO A 94 -2.94 9.95 -12.49
N PHE A 95 -2.80 10.03 -11.16
CA PHE A 95 -3.79 10.70 -10.33
C PHE A 95 -3.72 12.23 -10.47
N HIS A 96 -4.89 12.87 -10.50
CA HIS A 96 -5.00 14.32 -10.36
C HIS A 96 -4.78 14.67 -8.87
N PRO A 97 -3.82 15.54 -8.52
CA PRO A 97 -3.42 15.75 -7.13
C PRO A 97 -4.56 16.21 -6.22
N GLU A 98 -5.35 17.20 -6.64
CA GLU A 98 -6.48 17.69 -5.82
C GLU A 98 -7.57 16.65 -5.61
N ARG A 99 -7.97 15.92 -6.66
CA ARG A 99 -9.03 14.92 -6.57
C ARG A 99 -8.61 13.73 -5.72
N PHE A 100 -7.40 13.23 -5.93
CA PHE A 100 -6.90 12.11 -5.14
C PHE A 100 -6.67 12.50 -3.68
N TRP A 101 -6.17 13.72 -3.42
CA TRP A 101 -6.07 14.24 -2.06
C TRP A 101 -7.43 14.34 -1.37
N LYS A 102 -8.43 14.92 -2.06
CA LYS A 102 -9.80 15.00 -1.55
C LYS A 102 -10.35 13.61 -1.24
N TYR A 103 -10.20 12.66 -2.16
CA TYR A 103 -10.63 11.29 -1.95
C TYR A 103 -10.03 10.68 -0.68
N LEU A 104 -8.70 10.74 -0.53
CA LEU A 104 -7.99 10.18 0.63
C LEU A 104 -8.39 10.81 1.97
N ASN A 105 -8.83 12.08 1.99
CA ASN A 105 -9.12 12.82 3.23
C ASN A 105 -10.62 12.95 3.55
N GLU A 106 -11.50 12.86 2.55
CA GLU A 106 -12.94 13.14 2.72
C GLU A 106 -13.83 11.96 2.33
N GLU A 107 -13.45 11.18 1.31
CA GLU A 107 -14.32 10.15 0.69
C GLU A 107 -13.80 8.72 0.90
N TYR A 108 -12.63 8.59 1.52
CA TYR A 108 -11.95 7.32 1.70
C TYR A 108 -12.74 6.38 2.63
N PRO A 109 -13.09 5.15 2.20
CA PRO A 109 -13.96 4.29 2.99
C PRO A 109 -13.33 3.87 4.32
N SER A 110 -14.10 3.99 5.41
CA SER A 110 -13.68 3.57 6.76
C SER A 110 -13.48 2.06 6.89
N GLY A 111 -14.08 1.26 6.00
CA GLY A 111 -13.91 -0.18 5.94
C GLY A 111 -12.52 -0.62 5.46
N VAL A 112 -11.70 0.28 4.90
CA VAL A 112 -10.33 -0.06 4.50
C VAL A 112 -9.44 -0.20 5.73
N ILE A 113 -8.96 -1.42 5.95
CA ILE A 113 -8.09 -1.78 7.08
C ILE A 113 -6.62 -1.58 6.71
N ARG A 114 -6.26 -1.88 5.46
CA ARG A 114 -4.89 -1.79 4.97
C ARG A 114 -4.88 -1.40 3.51
N ALA A 115 -3.94 -0.56 3.15
CA ALA A 115 -3.60 -0.32 1.75
C ALA A 115 -2.08 -0.28 1.58
N LYS A 116 -1.59 -0.80 0.47
CA LYS A 116 -0.15 -0.74 0.15
C LYS A 116 0.06 -0.72 -1.36
N GLY A 117 0.98 0.08 -1.83
CA GLY A 117 1.37 0.04 -3.23
C GLY A 117 2.04 1.30 -3.71
N LEU A 118 2.23 1.36 -5.02
CA LEU A 118 2.84 2.49 -5.70
C LEU A 118 1.76 3.28 -6.44
N PHE A 119 1.89 4.60 -6.42
CA PHE A 119 1.13 5.49 -7.28
C PHE A 119 1.99 6.64 -7.76
N TRP A 120 1.46 7.43 -8.68
CA TRP A 120 2.13 8.61 -9.17
C TRP A 120 1.14 9.74 -9.46
N LEU A 121 1.62 10.97 -9.28
CA LEU A 121 0.83 12.19 -9.43
C LEU A 121 1.15 12.87 -10.75
N ALA A 122 0.13 13.47 -11.35
CA ALA A 122 0.29 14.28 -12.56
C ALA A 122 1.21 15.49 -12.34
N SER A 123 1.25 16.05 -11.13
CA SER A 123 2.14 17.14 -10.72
C SER A 123 3.58 16.69 -10.45
N ARG A 124 3.81 15.40 -10.23
CA ARG A 124 5.12 14.80 -9.90
C ARG A 124 5.40 13.61 -10.82
N PRO A 125 5.47 13.83 -12.15
CA PRO A 125 5.48 12.74 -13.12
C PRO A 125 6.73 11.86 -13.02
N ASP A 126 7.80 12.32 -12.38
CA ASP A 126 9.04 11.55 -12.26
C ASP A 126 9.05 10.64 -11.03
N ASP A 127 8.24 10.96 -10.01
CA ASP A 127 8.28 10.27 -8.71
C ASP A 127 7.37 9.03 -8.68
N ALA A 128 7.92 7.93 -8.17
CA ALA A 128 7.13 6.79 -7.71
C ALA A 128 6.88 6.93 -6.20
N ILE A 129 5.62 7.01 -5.80
CA ILE A 129 5.22 7.27 -4.42
C ILE A 129 4.65 5.99 -3.81
N ASN A 130 5.25 5.55 -2.71
CA ASN A 130 4.75 4.44 -1.90
C ASN A 130 3.63 4.96 -0.99
N PHE A 131 2.46 4.34 -1.11
CA PHE A 131 1.36 4.50 -0.16
C PHE A 131 1.35 3.29 0.78
N SER A 132 1.32 3.55 2.08
CA SER A 132 1.13 2.50 3.08
C SER A 132 0.12 2.96 4.13
N GLN A 133 -0.86 2.13 4.41
CA GLN A 133 -1.87 2.37 5.42
C GLN A 133 -2.05 1.11 6.28
N ALA A 134 -2.19 1.30 7.59
CA ALA A 134 -2.68 0.30 8.51
C ALA A 134 -3.62 0.95 9.54
N GLY A 135 -4.88 0.52 9.55
CA GLY A 135 -5.95 1.19 10.29
C GLY A 135 -6.08 2.67 9.90
N GLY A 136 -6.23 3.55 10.89
CA GLY A 136 -6.33 4.99 10.68
C GLY A 136 -5.00 5.71 10.39
N SER A 137 -3.87 5.00 10.33
CA SER A 137 -2.57 5.60 10.03
C SER A 137 -2.16 5.32 8.59
N SER A 138 -1.85 6.38 7.85
CA SER A 138 -1.29 6.31 6.50
C SER A 138 0.04 7.05 6.42
N ARG A 139 0.87 6.62 5.46
CA ARG A 139 2.16 7.22 5.15
C ARG A 139 2.39 7.22 3.65
N LEU A 140 2.98 8.31 3.18
CA LEU A 140 3.49 8.50 1.84
C LEU A 140 5.01 8.59 1.92
N GLU A 141 5.72 7.85 1.07
CA GLU A 141 7.17 7.88 1.00
C GLU A 141 7.62 7.87 -0.47
N LYS A 142 8.65 8.63 -0.82
CA LYS A 142 9.26 8.51 -2.15
C LYS A 142 9.96 7.15 -2.28
N ALA A 143 9.45 6.29 -3.16
CA ALA A 143 10.04 4.98 -3.44
C ALA A 143 11.23 5.09 -4.39
N GLY A 144 11.23 6.10 -5.25
CA GLY A 144 12.24 6.30 -6.29
C GLY A 144 11.69 7.16 -7.41
N VAL A 145 12.23 6.97 -8.62
CA VAL A 145 11.76 7.60 -9.85
C VAL A 145 11.42 6.54 -10.89
N TRP A 146 10.51 6.87 -11.80
CA TRP A 146 10.14 5.99 -12.91
C TRP A 146 11.24 5.94 -13.96
N TRP A 147 11.47 4.81 -14.62
CA TRP A 147 12.49 4.68 -15.66
C TRP A 147 12.27 5.69 -16.79
N ILE A 148 11.02 5.97 -17.16
CA ILE A 148 10.69 6.94 -18.19
C ILE A 148 11.17 8.37 -17.88
N SER A 149 11.38 8.72 -16.61
CA SER A 149 11.95 10.02 -16.20
C SER A 149 13.39 10.25 -16.66
N MET A 150 14.11 9.17 -17.00
CA MET A 150 15.49 9.22 -17.46
C MET A 150 15.57 8.91 -18.97
N PRO A 151 16.50 9.51 -19.74
CA PRO A 151 16.79 9.09 -21.10
C PRO A 151 17.26 7.63 -21.17
N PHE A 152 17.00 6.93 -22.27
CA PHE A 152 17.40 5.51 -22.42
C PHE A 152 18.91 5.29 -22.22
N SER A 153 19.75 6.21 -22.72
CA SER A 153 21.21 6.18 -22.56
C SER A 153 21.67 6.27 -21.10
N GLU A 154 20.81 6.78 -20.21
CA GLU A 154 21.05 6.83 -18.77
C GLU A 154 20.50 5.58 -18.08
N ARG A 155 19.29 5.12 -18.43
CA ARG A 155 18.68 3.90 -17.87
C ARG A 155 19.59 2.68 -17.98
N ILE A 156 20.23 2.48 -19.14
CA ILE A 156 21.12 1.33 -19.38
C ILE A 156 22.40 1.33 -18.53
N LYS A 157 22.68 2.41 -17.81
CA LYS A 157 23.79 2.46 -16.85
C LYS A 157 23.43 1.81 -15.51
N TYR A 158 22.14 1.61 -15.23
CA TYR A 158 21.66 0.98 -14.01
C TYR A 158 21.47 -0.52 -14.21
N GLN A 159 22.20 -1.33 -13.45
CA GLN A 159 22.10 -2.79 -13.53
C GLN A 159 20.67 -3.29 -13.28
N ALA A 160 19.96 -2.66 -12.34
CA ALA A 160 18.55 -2.98 -12.05
C ALA A 160 17.64 -2.81 -13.27
N PHE A 161 17.90 -1.83 -14.15
CA PHE A 161 17.17 -1.69 -15.41
C PHE A 161 17.56 -2.77 -16.40
N VAL A 162 18.87 -3.03 -16.56
CA VAL A 162 19.38 -4.03 -17.51
C VAL A 162 18.84 -5.43 -17.18
N ASP A 163 18.87 -5.83 -15.91
CA ASP A 163 18.41 -7.14 -15.45
C ASP A 163 16.91 -7.34 -15.62
N ASN A 164 16.12 -6.25 -15.55
CA ASN A 164 14.65 -6.30 -15.61
C ASN A 164 14.10 -5.72 -16.93
N ARG A 165 14.97 -5.47 -17.91
CA ARG A 165 14.63 -4.69 -19.11
C ARG A 165 13.46 -5.28 -19.87
N GLU A 166 13.51 -6.58 -20.16
CA GLU A 166 12.47 -7.27 -20.92
C GLU A 166 11.10 -7.15 -20.23
N TYR A 167 11.06 -7.33 -18.92
CA TYR A 167 9.84 -7.19 -18.14
C TYR A 167 9.32 -5.74 -18.13
N ILE A 168 10.19 -4.75 -17.90
CA ILE A 168 9.82 -3.33 -17.89
C ILE A 168 9.30 -2.91 -19.27
N GLU A 169 10.01 -3.28 -20.34
CA GLU A 169 9.63 -2.93 -21.72
C GLU A 169 8.35 -3.66 -22.15
N SER A 170 8.08 -4.88 -21.65
CA SER A 170 6.84 -5.60 -21.95
C SER A 170 5.57 -4.90 -21.44
N LYS A 171 5.69 -4.06 -20.40
CA LYS A 171 4.59 -3.31 -19.79
C LYS A 171 4.60 -1.82 -20.16
N TRP A 172 5.50 -1.40 -21.06
CA TRP A 172 5.74 -0.01 -21.36
C TRP A 172 4.58 0.63 -22.12
N HIS A 173 3.90 1.59 -21.50
CA HIS A 173 2.83 2.34 -22.15
C HIS A 173 3.40 3.39 -23.11
N LYS A 174 2.76 3.58 -24.28
CA LYS A 174 3.19 4.57 -25.28
C LYS A 174 3.22 6.00 -24.73
N GLN A 175 2.26 6.35 -23.89
CA GLN A 175 2.15 7.69 -23.30
C GLN A 175 2.79 7.78 -21.92
N TRP A 176 2.73 6.70 -21.12
CA TRP A 176 3.02 6.76 -19.69
C TRP A 176 4.34 6.10 -19.30
N GLY A 177 4.92 5.30 -20.20
CA GLY A 177 6.14 4.55 -19.93
C GLY A 177 5.91 3.39 -18.99
N ASP A 178 6.83 3.20 -18.06
CA ASP A 178 6.77 2.20 -16.99
C ASP A 178 5.90 2.64 -15.80
N ARG A 179 5.32 3.85 -15.85
CA ARG A 179 4.47 4.37 -14.77
C ARG A 179 3.22 3.54 -14.58
N MET A 180 2.92 3.23 -13.32
CA MET A 180 1.75 2.46 -12.94
C MET A 180 1.27 2.89 -11.56
N ASN A 181 -0.03 3.09 -11.39
CA ASN A 181 -0.64 2.97 -10.07
C ASN A 181 -0.99 1.51 -9.85
N GLU A 182 -0.48 0.94 -8.77
CA GLU A 182 -0.76 -0.42 -8.34
C GLU A 182 -0.87 -0.39 -6.82
N ILE A 183 -2.10 -0.40 -6.31
CA ILE A 183 -2.40 -0.33 -4.88
C ILE A 183 -3.33 -1.49 -4.54
N VAL A 184 -2.92 -2.32 -3.58
CA VAL A 184 -3.81 -3.30 -2.95
C VAL A 184 -4.56 -2.64 -1.81
N PHE A 185 -5.87 -2.84 -1.77
CA PHE A 185 -6.75 -2.46 -0.68
C PHE A 185 -7.27 -3.73 -0.03
N ILE A 186 -7.28 -3.76 1.31
CA ILE A 186 -7.84 -4.83 2.12
C ILE A 186 -8.78 -4.17 3.12
N GLY A 187 -10.03 -4.62 3.16
CA GLY A 187 -11.04 -4.01 4.01
C GLY A 187 -12.18 -4.95 4.31
N GLN A 188 -12.95 -4.57 5.32
CA GLN A 188 -14.17 -5.26 5.73
C GLN A 188 -15.39 -4.58 5.11
N ASP A 189 -16.28 -5.36 4.51
CA ASP A 189 -17.52 -4.91 3.87
C ASP A 189 -17.31 -3.74 2.89
N ILE A 190 -16.17 -3.73 2.20
CA ILE A 190 -15.83 -2.70 1.21
C ILE A 190 -16.60 -2.91 -0.09
N ASP A 191 -17.18 -1.83 -0.60
CA ASP A 191 -17.76 -1.79 -1.94
C ASP A 191 -16.64 -1.60 -2.97
N LYS A 192 -16.12 -2.73 -3.44
CA LYS A 192 -14.99 -2.78 -4.39
C LYS A 192 -15.30 -2.01 -5.67
N GLU A 193 -16.47 -2.23 -6.26
CA GLU A 193 -16.88 -1.62 -7.53
C GLU A 193 -16.96 -0.09 -7.38
N LYS A 194 -17.55 0.38 -6.28
CA LYS A 194 -17.58 1.81 -5.97
C LYS A 194 -16.18 2.38 -5.77
N MET A 195 -15.32 1.71 -4.99
CA MET A 195 -13.95 2.18 -4.75
C MET A 195 -13.14 2.30 -6.04
N ILE A 196 -13.27 1.31 -6.95
CA ILE A 196 -12.62 1.37 -8.26
C ILE A 196 -13.14 2.59 -9.04
N ALA A 197 -14.45 2.81 -9.08
CA ALA A 197 -15.04 3.95 -9.77
C ALA A 197 -14.59 5.31 -9.19
N ASP A 198 -14.52 5.43 -7.85
CA ASP A 198 -14.04 6.65 -7.17
C ASP A 198 -12.55 6.91 -7.49
N LEU A 199 -11.71 5.86 -7.46
CA LEU A 199 -10.30 5.96 -7.82
C LEU A 199 -10.12 6.35 -9.30
N GLU A 200 -10.92 5.79 -10.21
CA GLU A 200 -10.91 6.17 -11.63
C GLU A 200 -11.32 7.64 -11.84
N GLN A 201 -12.27 8.14 -11.05
CA GLN A 201 -12.64 9.57 -11.05
C GLN A 201 -11.52 10.47 -10.52
N CYS A 202 -10.58 9.94 -9.73
CA CYS A 202 -9.40 10.67 -9.29
C CYS A 202 -8.29 10.75 -10.34
N LEU A 203 -8.33 9.93 -11.39
CA LEU A 203 -7.35 9.97 -12.47
C LEU A 203 -7.52 11.20 -13.35
N VAL A 204 -6.43 11.67 -13.96
CA VAL A 204 -6.45 12.73 -14.98
C VAL A 204 -7.44 12.37 -16.09
N GLN A 205 -8.34 13.30 -16.37
CA GLN A 205 -9.34 13.15 -17.43
C GLN A 205 -8.88 13.90 -18.69
N ASP A 206 -9.55 13.68 -19.82
CA ASP A 206 -9.18 14.29 -21.10
C ASP A 206 -9.22 15.84 -21.04
N SER A 207 -10.09 16.41 -20.21
CA SER A 207 -10.15 17.86 -19.91
C SER A 207 -8.85 18.40 -19.29
N ASP A 208 -8.16 17.56 -18.53
CA ASP A 208 -6.98 17.91 -17.75
C ASP A 208 -5.69 17.61 -18.52
N GLN A 209 -5.78 16.79 -19.57
CA GLN A 209 -4.63 16.32 -20.34
C GLN A 209 -3.84 17.48 -20.95
N LYS A 210 -4.50 18.56 -21.37
CA LYS A 210 -3.82 19.77 -21.86
C LYS A 210 -2.98 20.46 -20.77
N HIS A 211 -3.40 20.41 -19.51
CA HIS A 211 -2.63 20.98 -18.39
C HIS A 211 -1.41 20.12 -18.08
N PHE A 212 -1.59 18.81 -18.09
CA PHE A 212 -0.50 17.85 -17.94
C PHE A 212 0.56 18.00 -19.05
N GLU A 213 0.14 18.03 -20.31
CA GLU A 213 1.04 18.17 -21.48
C GLU A 213 1.74 19.53 -21.51
N SER A 214 1.05 20.60 -21.11
CA SER A 214 1.63 21.95 -21.10
C SER A 214 2.55 22.25 -19.92
N LYS A 215 2.76 21.28 -19.00
CA LYS A 215 3.45 21.48 -17.71
C LYS A 215 2.91 22.67 -16.91
N LYS A 216 1.68 23.12 -17.19
CA LYS A 216 1.00 24.11 -16.37
C LYS A 216 0.65 23.41 -15.07
N GLY A 217 1.25 23.88 -13.98
CA GLY A 217 1.19 23.21 -12.68
C GLY A 217 -0.24 23.02 -12.23
N LEU A 218 -0.65 21.76 -12.10
CA LEU A 218 -1.80 21.41 -11.27
C LEU A 218 -1.48 21.82 -9.84
N THR A 219 -2.47 22.35 -9.12
CA THR A 219 -2.31 22.59 -7.68
C THR A 219 -2.06 21.25 -7.01
N ASP A 220 -1.02 21.17 -6.18
CA ASP A 220 -0.61 19.94 -5.52
C ASP A 220 -0.69 20.12 -4.00
N PRO A 221 -1.74 19.58 -3.35
CA PRO A 221 -1.92 19.67 -1.90
C PRO A 221 -1.07 18.66 -1.11
N PHE A 222 -0.41 17.70 -1.77
CA PHE A 222 0.40 16.71 -1.06
C PHE A 222 1.65 17.36 -0.43
N PRO A 223 2.18 16.83 0.68
CA PRO A 223 3.41 17.33 1.29
C PRO A 223 4.55 17.42 0.27
N LYS A 224 5.32 18.52 0.30
CA LYS A 224 6.44 18.72 -0.64
C LYS A 224 7.58 17.73 -0.42
N ASN A 225 7.78 17.32 0.83
CA ASN A 225 8.80 16.34 1.22
C ASN A 225 8.07 15.06 1.64
N ILE A 226 8.02 14.10 0.72
CA ILE A 226 7.61 12.71 0.92
C ILE A 226 8.80 11.79 0.65
#